data_AF-A0A1B8ESN9-F1
#
_entry.id   AF-A0A1B8ESN9-F1
#
_cell.length_a   1.000
_cell.length_b   1.000
_cell.length_c   1.000
_cell.angle_alpha   90.00
_cell.angle_beta   90.00
_cell.angle_gamma   90.00
#
_symmetry.space_group_name_H-M   'P 1'
#
loop_
_entity.id
_entity.type
_entity.pdbx_description
1 polymer ?
#
loop_
_entity_poly.entity_id
_entity_poly.type
_entity_poly.pdbx_seq_one_letter_code
_entity_poly.pdbx_strand_id
1 'polypeptide(L)'
;MALNSLRPAAYMSFLRPLALPRAATLTRFLSTSPAVQISTEATATTSSPTTSTQSLEYRVSRTPSAQLPIYLLAKRGGNLKQTRVKKIEGNIAQLREDLKVALGIEEDREIQVNHLTRHIIVKGHRKPEVAKFLEEHKF
;
A
#
# COMPACT_ATOMS: atom_id res chain seq x y z
N MET A 1 -62.51 -44.07 3.41
CA MET A 1 -62.56 -42.83 4.21
C MET A 1 -61.25 -42.09 4.01
N ALA A 2 -61.33 -40.88 3.44
CA ALA A 2 -60.21 -39.95 3.31
C ALA A 2 -59.80 -39.37 4.66
N LEU A 3 -58.59 -38.80 4.77
CA LEU A 3 -58.38 -37.42 5.23
C LEU A 3 -56.94 -36.93 4.92
N ASN A 4 -56.89 -35.67 4.50
CA ASN A 4 -55.80 -34.87 3.95
C ASN A 4 -54.64 -34.53 4.90
N SER A 5 -53.48 -34.18 4.31
CA SER A 5 -52.83 -32.84 4.42
C SER A 5 -51.57 -32.83 3.51
N LEU A 6 -51.46 -32.09 2.38
CA LEU A 6 -51.18 -30.65 2.18
C LEU A 6 -50.27 -30.07 3.27
N ARG A 7 -49.10 -29.46 3.06
CA ARG A 7 -48.41 -28.67 2.00
C ARG A 7 -47.02 -28.32 2.62
N PRO A 8 -46.18 -27.39 2.11
CA PRO A 8 -45.80 -27.02 0.75
C PRO A 8 -44.26 -27.00 0.56
N ALA A 9 -43.83 -26.85 -0.70
CA ALA A 9 -42.46 -26.53 -1.10
C ALA A 9 -41.92 -25.29 -0.36
N ALA A 10 -40.77 -25.43 0.31
CA ALA A 10 -40.04 -24.32 0.87
C ALA A 10 -39.43 -23.49 -0.27
N TYR A 11 -40.03 -22.32 -0.44
CA TYR A 11 -39.67 -21.20 -1.29
C TYR A 11 -38.14 -20.98 -1.40
N MET A 12 -37.63 -21.11 -2.63
CA MET A 12 -36.35 -20.55 -3.06
C MET A 12 -36.37 -19.02 -2.86
N SER A 13 -35.88 -18.56 -1.70
CA SER A 13 -35.88 -17.14 -1.33
C SER A 13 -34.60 -16.39 -1.77
N PHE A 14 -33.81 -16.97 -2.69
CA PHE A 14 -32.53 -16.41 -3.10
C PHE A 14 -32.53 -15.70 -4.45
N LEU A 15 -33.68 -15.62 -5.13
CA LEU A 15 -33.83 -14.70 -6.27
C LEU A 15 -34.05 -13.29 -5.75
N ARG A 16 -32.97 -12.64 -5.32
CA ARG A 16 -32.94 -11.18 -5.23
C ARG A 16 -33.03 -10.64 -6.65
N PRO A 17 -34.04 -9.83 -7.00
CA PRO A 17 -34.09 -9.19 -8.31
C PRO A 17 -32.86 -8.30 -8.47
N LEU A 18 -32.20 -8.45 -9.62
CA LEU A 18 -31.12 -7.59 -10.09
C LEU A 18 -31.59 -6.14 -10.01
N ALA A 19 -30.90 -5.33 -9.19
CA ALA A 19 -31.13 -3.89 -9.18
C ALA A 19 -30.88 -3.35 -10.60
N LEU A 20 -31.85 -2.58 -11.11
CA LEU A 20 -31.71 -1.83 -12.36
C LEU A 20 -30.47 -0.91 -12.27
N PRO A 21 -29.72 -0.73 -13.37
CA PRO A 21 -28.63 0.24 -13.38
C PRO A 21 -29.19 1.63 -13.08
N ARG A 22 -28.66 2.28 -12.04
CA ARG A 22 -28.95 3.69 -11.75
C ARG A 22 -28.50 4.50 -12.96
N ALA A 23 -29.43 5.22 -13.59
CA ALA A 23 -29.10 6.15 -14.66
C ALA A 23 -27.98 7.09 -14.19
N ALA A 24 -26.81 6.99 -14.82
CA ALA A 24 -25.67 7.83 -14.53
C ALA A 24 -26.03 9.26 -14.94
N THR A 25 -26.10 10.17 -13.97
CA THR A 25 -26.21 11.58 -14.25
C THR A 25 -24.86 12.03 -14.80
N LEU A 26 -24.74 12.13 -16.13
CA LEU A 26 -23.59 12.74 -16.78
C LEU A 26 -23.57 14.22 -16.39
N THR A 27 -22.74 14.59 -15.42
CA THR A 27 -22.40 15.99 -15.17
C THR A 27 -21.52 16.46 -16.33
N ARG A 28 -22.16 16.99 -17.37
CA ARG A 28 -21.51 17.70 -18.47
C ARG A 28 -20.86 18.96 -17.91
N PHE A 29 -19.54 18.93 -17.70
CA PHE A 29 -18.78 20.13 -17.42
C PHE A 29 -18.62 20.92 -18.73
N LEU A 30 -19.32 22.06 -18.81
CA LEU A 30 -19.12 23.03 -19.89
C LEU A 30 -17.77 23.71 -19.66
N SER A 31 -16.83 23.39 -20.55
CA SER A 31 -15.57 24.10 -20.74
C SER A 31 -15.84 25.56 -21.08
N THR A 32 -15.36 26.47 -20.23
CA THR A 32 -15.12 27.87 -20.61
C THR A 32 -13.64 28.18 -20.35
N SER A 33 -12.82 28.11 -21.39
CA SER A 33 -11.51 28.76 -21.40
C SER A 33 -11.74 30.22 -21.79
N PRO A 34 -11.12 31.17 -21.08
CA PRO A 34 -10.07 31.92 -21.78
C PRO A 34 -8.85 32.37 -20.95
N ALA A 35 -7.74 32.44 -21.68
CA ALA A 35 -6.66 33.43 -21.68
C ALA A 35 -5.70 33.55 -20.47
N VAL A 36 -4.46 33.07 -20.71
CA VAL A 36 -3.17 33.79 -20.62
C VAL A 36 -3.06 34.90 -19.57
N GLN A 37 -2.21 34.68 -18.57
CA GLN A 37 -1.34 35.73 -18.02
C GLN A 37 0.09 35.23 -17.87
N ILE A 38 0.99 35.98 -18.49
CA ILE A 38 2.45 35.86 -18.52
C ILE A 38 3.03 36.72 -17.40
N SER A 39 4.08 36.19 -16.76
CA SER A 39 5.11 36.84 -15.93
C SER A 39 4.71 37.54 -14.61
N THR A 40 5.25 37.04 -13.50
CA THR A 40 6.33 37.73 -12.77
C THR A 40 6.97 36.81 -11.73
N GLU A 41 8.24 37.10 -11.52
CA GLU A 41 9.30 36.33 -10.91
C GLU A 41 9.24 36.42 -9.38
N ALA A 42 9.24 35.27 -8.70
CA ALA A 42 9.56 35.19 -7.28
C ALA A 42 10.31 33.89 -7.01
N THR A 43 11.63 34.02 -7.02
CA THR A 43 12.61 33.00 -6.66
C THR A 43 12.41 32.59 -5.20
N ALA A 44 11.60 31.57 -4.95
CA ALA A 44 11.60 30.86 -3.68
C ALA A 44 12.65 29.74 -3.76
N THR A 45 13.91 30.08 -3.46
CA THR A 45 14.95 29.09 -3.17
C THR A 45 14.59 28.40 -1.86
N THR A 46 13.72 27.39 -1.94
CA THR A 46 13.61 26.39 -0.87
C THR A 46 14.85 25.51 -1.03
N SER A 47 15.87 25.82 -0.24
CA SER A 47 17.02 24.95 -0.04
C SER A 47 16.50 23.60 0.46
N SER A 48 16.36 22.64 -0.46
CA SER A 48 16.22 21.24 -0.09
C SER A 48 17.48 20.86 0.69
N PRO A 49 17.37 20.22 1.87
CA PRO A 49 18.54 19.72 2.55
C PRO A 49 19.15 18.63 1.69
N THR A 50 20.19 18.97 0.94
CA THR A 50 21.09 18.04 0.28
C THR A 50 21.94 17.39 1.37
N THR A 51 21.30 16.58 2.22
CA THR A 51 22.02 15.65 3.07
C THR A 51 22.70 14.70 2.11
N SER A 52 24.02 14.85 1.95
CA SER A 52 24.90 13.99 1.17
C SER A 52 24.72 12.56 1.65
N THR A 53 23.73 11.91 1.08
CA THR A 53 23.37 10.54 1.38
C THR A 53 24.45 9.75 0.70
N GLN A 54 25.24 9.01 1.49
CA GLN A 54 26.14 8.00 0.96
C GLN A 54 25.38 7.25 -0.13
N SER A 55 25.96 7.15 -1.33
CA SER A 55 25.28 6.60 -2.50
C SER A 55 25.08 5.09 -2.33
N LEU A 56 24.17 4.73 -1.45
CA LEU A 56 23.63 3.40 -1.32
C LEU A 56 22.84 3.11 -2.59
N GLU A 57 22.95 1.90 -3.12
CA GLU A 57 22.21 1.49 -4.31
C GLU A 57 20.69 1.54 -4.11
N TYR A 58 20.22 1.63 -2.86
CA TYR A 58 18.83 1.76 -2.50
C TYR A 58 18.61 2.78 -1.38
N ARG A 59 17.37 3.29 -1.30
CA ARG A 59 16.94 4.24 -0.27
C ARG A 59 15.49 3.99 0.12
N VAL A 60 15.16 4.22 1.39
CA VAL A 60 13.77 4.29 1.87
C VAL A 60 13.40 5.73 2.17
N SER A 61 12.41 6.31 1.48
CA SER A 61 12.01 7.70 1.71
C SER A 61 10.94 7.83 2.81
N ARG A 62 11.17 8.76 3.75
CA ARG A 62 10.25 9.08 4.85
C ARG A 62 8.89 9.57 4.35
N THR A 63 7.83 9.37 5.13
CA THR A 63 6.51 9.96 4.84
C THR A 63 6.56 11.49 4.93
N PRO A 64 5.55 12.22 4.40
CA PRO A 64 5.47 13.68 4.60
C PRO A 64 5.47 14.10 6.08
N SER A 65 5.02 13.22 6.97
CA SER A 65 5.10 13.38 8.43
C SER A 65 6.46 13.02 9.03
N ALA A 66 7.51 12.86 8.22
CA ALA A 66 8.87 12.46 8.62
C ALA A 66 8.99 11.08 9.32
N GLN A 67 7.99 10.21 9.17
CA GLN A 67 7.96 8.87 9.77
C GLN A 67 8.50 7.80 8.81
N LEU A 68 8.97 6.69 9.37
CA LEU A 68 9.35 5.51 8.58
C LEU A 68 8.11 4.88 7.93
N PRO A 69 8.15 4.52 6.63
CA PRO A 69 7.03 3.94 5.92
C PRO A 69 6.87 2.43 6.20
N ILE A 70 6.79 2.04 7.47
CA ILE A 70 6.65 0.66 7.96
C ILE A 70 5.25 0.44 8.51
N TYR A 71 4.54 -0.54 7.94
CA TYR A 71 3.15 -0.83 8.27
C TYR A 71 2.97 -2.28 8.70
N LEU A 72 2.24 -2.50 9.79
CA LEU A 72 1.78 -3.83 10.18
C LEU A 72 0.48 -4.15 9.44
N LEU A 73 0.39 -5.34 8.87
CA LEU A 73 -0.78 -5.82 8.16
C LEU A 73 -1.19 -7.18 8.73
N ALA A 74 -2.49 -7.36 8.90
CA ALA A 74 -3.08 -8.64 9.25
C ALA A 74 -4.09 -9.03 8.16
N LYS A 75 -3.89 -10.19 7.55
CA LYS A 75 -4.73 -10.74 6.47
C LYS A 75 -5.34 -12.06 6.92
N ARG A 76 -6.24 -12.63 6.10
CA ARG A 76 -6.91 -13.92 6.37
C ARG A 76 -7.55 -13.95 7.76
N GLY A 77 -8.39 -12.95 8.05
CA GLY A 77 -9.06 -12.82 9.36
C GLY A 77 -8.13 -12.57 10.54
N GLY A 78 -6.91 -12.10 10.30
CA GLY A 78 -5.93 -11.80 11.36
C GLY A 78 -4.83 -12.85 11.55
N ASN A 79 -4.98 -14.03 10.94
CA ASN A 79 -3.99 -15.09 11.06
C ASN A 79 -2.67 -14.77 10.33
N LEU A 80 -2.76 -14.23 9.12
CA LEU A 80 -1.58 -13.90 8.32
C LEU A 80 -1.04 -12.52 8.69
N LYS A 81 -0.12 -12.49 9.64
CA LYS A 81 0.60 -11.29 10.07
C LYS A 81 1.75 -10.99 9.11
N GLN A 82 1.86 -9.74 8.68
CA GLN A 82 2.90 -9.26 7.77
C GLN A 82 3.36 -7.86 8.19
N THR A 83 4.59 -7.52 7.85
CA THR A 83 5.15 -6.17 7.97
C THR A 83 5.52 -5.70 6.57
N ARG A 84 5.00 -4.55 6.16
CA ARG A 84 5.23 -4.00 4.83
C ARG A 84 6.06 -2.73 4.92
N VAL A 85 7.14 -2.67 4.16
CA VAL A 85 7.97 -1.48 3.96
C VAL A 85 7.61 -0.87 2.61
N LYS A 86 7.32 0.44 2.59
CA LYS A 86 6.97 1.19 1.38
C LYS A 86 8.03 2.23 1.02
N LYS A 87 7.83 2.91 -0.11
CA LYS A 87 8.64 4.05 -0.57
C LYS A 87 10.13 3.70 -0.73
N ILE A 88 10.39 2.56 -1.35
CA ILE A 88 11.74 2.08 -1.65
C ILE A 88 12.14 2.59 -3.03
N GLU A 89 13.32 3.19 -3.10
CA GLU A 89 13.98 3.72 -4.27
C GLU A 89 15.27 2.93 -4.52
N GLY A 90 15.68 2.77 -5.78
CA GLY A 90 16.88 2.00 -6.14
C GLY A 90 16.72 0.47 -6.11
N ASN A 91 17.81 -0.23 -5.80
CA ASN A 91 17.93 -1.69 -5.88
C ASN A 91 17.27 -2.41 -4.69
N ILE A 92 16.05 -2.92 -4.90
CA ILE A 92 15.24 -3.56 -3.86
C ILE A 92 15.79 -4.92 -3.42
N ALA A 93 16.51 -5.61 -4.31
CA ALA A 93 17.06 -6.94 -4.01
C ALA A 93 18.14 -6.86 -2.94
N GLN A 94 19.00 -5.85 -2.98
CA GLN A 94 20.01 -5.65 -1.93
C GLN A 94 19.39 -5.28 -0.59
N LEU A 95 18.40 -4.38 -0.56
CA LEU A 95 17.67 -4.07 0.68
C LEU A 95 17.03 -5.32 1.29
N ARG A 96 16.54 -6.26 0.47
CA ARG A 96 16.03 -7.55 0.94
C ARG A 96 17.13 -8.36 1.63
N GLU A 97 18.30 -8.49 1.02
CA GLU A 97 19.42 -9.27 1.58
C GLU A 97 19.93 -8.64 2.89
N ASP A 98 20.06 -7.32 2.93
CA ASP A 98 20.50 -6.60 4.14
C ASP A 98 19.48 -6.75 5.27
N LEU A 99 18.18 -6.67 4.96
CA LEU A 99 17.12 -6.96 5.92
C LEU A 99 17.15 -8.42 6.39
N LYS A 100 17.44 -9.37 5.50
CA LYS A 100 17.55 -10.80 5.84
C LYS A 100 18.66 -11.01 6.88
N VAL A 101 19.82 -10.40 6.66
CA VAL A 101 20.97 -10.44 7.59
C VAL A 101 20.63 -9.76 8.91
N ALA A 102 20.05 -8.55 8.87
CA ALA A 102 19.73 -7.79 10.08
C ALA A 102 18.67 -8.45 10.97
N LEU A 103 17.69 -9.13 10.37
CA LEU A 103 16.62 -9.83 11.07
C LEU A 103 17.00 -11.26 11.49
N GLY A 104 18.13 -11.79 11.01
CA GLY A 104 18.54 -13.18 11.27
C GLY A 104 17.59 -14.21 10.66
N ILE A 105 16.99 -13.91 9.52
CA ILE A 105 16.03 -14.79 8.84
C ILE A 105 16.80 -15.73 7.91
N GLU A 106 16.76 -17.03 8.18
CA GLU A 106 17.43 -18.02 7.34
C GLU A 106 16.67 -18.30 6.03
N GLU A 107 15.33 -18.26 6.10
CA GLU A 107 14.46 -18.64 5.00
C GLU A 107 14.16 -17.48 4.02
N ASP A 108 14.56 -17.65 2.76
CA ASP A 108 14.26 -16.72 1.66
C ASP A 108 12.78 -16.50 1.36
N ARG A 109 11.92 -17.38 1.88
CA ARG A 109 10.47 -17.35 1.65
C ARG A 109 9.75 -16.37 2.58
N GLU A 110 10.40 -15.92 3.65
CA GLU A 110 9.77 -15.01 4.62
C GLU A 110 9.79 -13.56 4.18
N ILE A 111 10.70 -13.19 3.28
CA ILE A 111 10.81 -11.85 2.71
C ILE A 111 10.43 -11.91 1.23
N GLN A 112 9.28 -11.32 0.91
CA GLN A 112 8.79 -11.21 -0.45
C GLN A 112 8.98 -9.78 -0.97
N VAL A 113 9.52 -9.67 -2.18
CA VAL A 113 9.66 -8.40 -2.90
C VAL A 113 8.53 -8.27 -3.92
N ASN A 114 7.89 -7.11 -3.95
CA ASN A 114 6.99 -6.72 -5.03
C ASN A 114 7.65 -5.62 -5.85
N HIS A 115 8.21 -6.00 -7.01
CA HIS A 115 8.95 -5.07 -7.89
C HIS A 115 8.05 -4.01 -8.54
N LEU A 116 6.80 -4.33 -8.85
CA LEU A 116 5.85 -3.39 -9.47
C LEU A 116 5.53 -2.22 -8.53
N THR A 117 5.22 -2.51 -7.27
CA THR A 117 4.87 -1.50 -6.26
C THR A 117 6.06 -1.02 -5.43
N ARG A 118 7.23 -1.64 -5.63
CA ARG A 118 8.47 -1.42 -4.88
C ARG A 118 8.26 -1.50 -3.36
N HIS A 119 7.63 -2.58 -2.92
CA HIS A 119 7.39 -2.86 -1.52
C HIS A 119 8.08 -4.16 -1.10
N ILE A 120 8.59 -4.18 0.12
CA ILE A 120 9.05 -5.41 0.77
C ILE A 120 7.99 -5.85 1.77
N ILE A 121 7.68 -7.14 1.76
CA ILE A 121 6.72 -7.77 2.65
C ILE A 121 7.49 -8.82 3.46
N VAL A 122 7.62 -8.58 4.76
CA VAL A 122 8.22 -9.51 5.72
C VAL A 122 7.09 -10.26 6.43
N LYS A 123 7.24 -11.56 6.59
CA LYS A 123 6.30 -12.39 7.37
C LYS A 123 6.35 -12.03 8.85
N GLY A 124 5.19 -12.04 9.51
CA GLY A 124 5.07 -11.69 10.93
C GLY A 124 5.01 -10.18 11.22
N HIS A 125 4.87 -9.84 12.50
CA HIS A 125 4.91 -8.46 12.99
C HIS A 125 6.32 -8.16 13.51
N ARG A 126 7.16 -7.60 12.63
CA ARG A 126 8.58 -7.32 12.87
C ARG A 126 8.90 -5.83 12.74
N LYS A 127 7.89 -4.96 12.90
CA LYS A 127 8.05 -3.50 12.83
C LYS A 127 9.21 -2.95 13.70
N PRO A 128 9.40 -3.34 14.98
CA PRO A 128 10.47 -2.74 15.79
C PRO A 128 11.87 -3.08 15.27
N GLU A 129 12.08 -4.32 14.83
CA GLU A 129 13.36 -4.78 14.28
C GLU A 129 13.69 -4.05 12.97
N VAL A 130 12.70 -3.97 12.07
CA VAL A 130 12.85 -3.24 10.79
C VAL A 130 13.04 -1.74 11.01
N ALA A 131 12.37 -1.15 12.01
CA ALA A 131 12.55 0.26 12.34
C ALA A 131 13.96 0.55 12.83
N LYS A 132 14.47 -0.29 13.75
CA LYS A 132 15.82 -0.18 14.28
C LYS A 132 16.87 -0.22 13.16
N PHE A 133 16.76 -1.19 12.24
CA PHE A 133 17.63 -1.30 11.08
C PHE A 133 17.62 -0.01 10.22
N LEU A 134 16.44 0.50 9.88
CA LEU A 134 16.32 1.70 9.03
C LEU A 134 16.81 2.98 9.73
N GLU A 135 16.70 3.06 11.04
CA GLU A 135 17.23 4.17 11.84
C GLU A 135 18.76 4.13 11.91
N GLU A 136 19.35 2.95 12.11
CA GLU A 136 20.81 2.74 12.13
C GLU A 136 21.45 3.18 10.79
N HIS A 137 20.77 2.91 9.68
CA HIS A 137 21.21 3.28 8.33
C HIS A 137 20.84 4.73 7.94
N LYS A 138 20.24 5.49 8.85
CA LYS A 138 19.92 6.93 8.71
C LYS A 138 19.06 7.27 7.48
N PHE A 139 18.04 6.46 7.20
CA PHE A 139 17.07 6.72 6.11
C PHE A 139 15.96 7.71 6.50
#